data_AF-A0A2V7P0X7-F1
#
_entry.id   AF-A0A2V7P0X7-F1
#
_cell.length_a   1.000
_cell.length_b   1.000
_cell.length_c   1.000
_cell.angle_alpha   90.00
_cell.angle_beta   90.00
_cell.angle_gamma   90.00
#
_symmetry.space_group_name_H-M   'P 1'
#
loop_
_entity.id
_entity.type
_entity.pdbx_description
1 polymer ?
#
loop_
_entity_poly.entity_id
_entity_poly.type
_entity_poly.pdbx_seq_one_letter_code
_entity_poly.pdbx_strand_id
1 'polypeptide(L)'
;MTVSWMLECSACGGTHDAAGLPGVCESCGQPYLVRYATTPSPSPEAKRLLGERRWNMWRYREWLPLGADEAPVTLGEGATPLLPTARLGARYGLRDLWVKDEGK
;
A
#
# COMPACT_ATOMS: atom_id res chain seq x y z
N MET A 1 9.01 0.19 14.10
CA MET A 1 9.09 1.64 13.82
C MET A 1 8.05 1.94 12.76
N THR A 2 7.01 2.69 13.09
CA THR A 2 5.99 3.15 12.14
C THR A 2 6.39 4.54 11.64
N VAL A 3 6.25 4.79 10.34
CA VAL A 3 6.45 6.13 9.79
C VAL A 3 5.24 6.97 10.17
N SER A 4 5.45 8.20 10.66
CA SER A 4 4.33 9.11 10.94
C SER A 4 3.61 9.50 9.65
N TRP A 5 2.29 9.51 9.69
CA TRP A 5 1.44 9.82 8.54
C TRP A 5 0.20 10.61 8.97
N MET A 6 -0.44 11.28 8.01
CA MET A 6 -1.66 12.06 8.20
C MET A 6 -2.52 12.06 6.94
N LEU A 7 -3.79 12.48 7.05
CA LEU A 7 -4.65 12.70 5.90
C LEU A 7 -4.58 14.15 5.43
N GLU A 8 -4.41 14.33 4.13
CA GLU A 8 -4.35 15.64 3.47
C GLU A 8 -5.17 15.62 2.18
N CYS A 9 -6.02 16.62 1.98
CA CYS A 9 -6.83 16.75 0.79
C CYS A 9 -5.96 16.86 -0.46
N SER A 10 -6.29 16.07 -1.49
CA SER A 10 -5.55 16.02 -2.76
C SER A 10 -5.50 17.34 -3.53
N ALA A 11 -6.39 18.29 -3.22
CA ALA A 11 -6.53 19.55 -3.97
C ALA A 11 -6.24 20.81 -3.13
N CYS A 12 -6.76 20.91 -1.91
CA CYS A 12 -6.67 22.15 -1.13
C CYS A 12 -5.66 22.09 0.04
N GLY A 13 -5.04 20.94 0.30
CA GLY A 13 -4.09 20.76 1.40
C GLY A 13 -4.71 20.71 2.80
N GLY A 14 -6.04 20.80 2.92
CA GLY A 14 -6.73 20.68 4.20
C GLY A 14 -6.49 19.31 4.84
N THR A 15 -6.27 19.28 6.15
CA THR A 15 -5.92 18.07 6.89
C THR A 15 -7.13 17.51 7.63
N HIS A 16 -7.10 16.21 7.95
CA HIS A 16 -8.18 15.55 8.69
C HIS A 16 -7.63 14.44 9.59
N ASP A 17 -8.34 14.12 10.68
CA ASP A 17 -8.01 12.99 11.54
C ASP A 17 -8.24 11.67 10.79
N ALA A 18 -7.38 10.68 11.01
CA ALA A 18 -7.60 9.34 10.46
C ALA A 18 -8.65 8.53 11.23
N ALA A 19 -8.99 8.95 12.45
CA ALA A 19 -10.02 8.31 13.26
C ALA A 19 -11.40 8.44 12.61
N GLY A 20 -12.17 7.35 12.66
CA GLY A 20 -13.51 7.30 12.10
C GLY A 20 -13.52 7.00 10.60
N LEU A 21 -14.46 7.61 9.88
CA LEU A 21 -14.67 7.41 8.45
C LEU A 21 -14.47 8.73 7.71
N PRO A 22 -13.22 9.14 7.44
CA PRO A 22 -12.91 10.35 6.70
C PRO A 22 -13.37 10.13 5.25
N GLY A 23 -14.55 10.63 4.89
CA GLY A 23 -15.11 10.50 3.54
C GLY A 23 -14.31 11.31 2.51
N VAL A 24 -14.91 12.36 1.97
CA VAL A 24 -14.21 13.34 1.13
C VAL A 24 -13.95 14.62 1.92
N CYS A 25 -13.06 15.47 1.41
CA CYS A 25 -12.75 16.75 2.03
C CYS A 25 -13.99 17.61 2.22
N GLU A 26 -14.28 17.98 3.46
CA GLU A 26 -15.46 18.77 3.82
C GLU A 26 -15.48 20.14 3.15
N SER A 27 -14.30 20.72 2.87
CA SER A 27 -14.18 22.05 2.27
C SER A 27 -14.33 22.08 0.74
N CYS A 28 -13.97 21.00 0.03
CA CYS A 28 -13.90 21.02 -1.44
C CYS A 28 -14.32 19.74 -2.17
N GLY A 29 -14.75 18.71 -1.43
CA GLY A 29 -15.28 17.45 -1.98
C GLY A 29 -14.25 16.50 -2.60
N GLN A 30 -12.96 16.82 -2.53
CA GLN A 30 -11.89 15.98 -3.09
C GLN A 30 -11.40 14.91 -2.10
N PRO A 31 -10.85 13.77 -2.57
CA PRO A 31 -10.37 12.72 -1.67
C PRO A 31 -9.23 13.18 -0.76
N TYR A 32 -9.22 12.66 0.47
CA TYR A 32 -8.02 12.70 1.31
C TYR A 32 -7.01 11.66 0.85
N LEU A 33 -5.73 12.04 0.86
CA LEU A 33 -4.59 11.18 0.60
C LEU A 33 -3.79 10.99 1.87
N VAL A 34 -3.20 9.82 2.04
CA VAL A 34 -2.23 9.56 3.10
C VAL A 34 -0.91 10.25 2.74
N ARG A 35 -0.42 11.09 3.66
CA ARG A 35 0.87 11.77 3.56
C ARG A 35 1.79 11.29 4.65
N TYR A 36 2.97 10.83 4.27
CA TYR A 36 4.01 10.40 5.21
C TYR A 36 4.95 11.57 5.50
N ALA A 37 5.29 11.77 6.79
CA ALA A 37 6.21 12.83 7.21
C ALA A 37 7.61 12.69 6.58
N THR A 38 8.03 11.45 6.33
CA THR A 38 9.28 11.13 5.65
C THR A 38 9.07 9.97 4.69
N THR A 39 9.92 9.89 3.65
CA THR A 39 9.94 8.72 2.78
C THR A 39 10.29 7.49 3.61
N PRO A 40 9.41 6.47 3.67
CA PRO A 40 9.69 5.26 4.43
C PRO A 40 10.94 4.56 3.89
N SER A 41 11.96 4.38 4.73
CA SER A 41 13.15 3.61 4.40
C SER A 41 13.19 2.32 5.23
N PRO A 42 13.46 1.15 4.61
CA PRO A 42 13.54 -0.11 5.34
C PRO A 42 14.71 -0.10 6.32
N SER A 43 14.40 -0.09 7.62
CA SER A 43 15.38 -0.44 8.65
C SER A 43 15.81 -1.91 8.51
N PRO A 44 17.01 -2.30 8.98
CA PRO A 44 17.42 -3.70 9.01
C PRO A 44 16.40 -4.61 9.69
N GLU A 45 15.79 -4.12 10.77
CA GLU A 45 14.71 -4.78 11.50
C GLU A 45 13.48 -5.00 10.61
N ALA A 46 13.02 -3.96 9.90
CA ALA A 46 11.87 -4.06 9.00
C ALA A 46 12.13 -5.08 7.88
N LYS A 47 13.36 -5.12 7.32
CA LYS A 47 13.74 -6.11 6.31
C LYS A 47 13.71 -7.55 6.87
N ARG A 48 14.16 -7.75 8.11
CA ARG A 48 14.11 -9.07 8.76
C ARG A 48 12.66 -9.52 8.95
N LEU A 49 11.80 -8.63 9.48
CA LEU A 49 10.39 -8.90 9.72
C LEU A 49 9.62 -9.24 8.43
N LEU A 50 9.99 -8.66 7.28
CA LEU A 50 9.43 -9.08 5.99
C LEU A 50 9.67 -10.58 5.74
N GLY A 51 10.86 -11.10 5.99
CA GLY A 51 11.18 -12.52 5.80
C GLY A 51 10.42 -13.46 6.73
N GLU A 52 10.13 -13.01 7.95
CA GLU A 52 9.46 -13.80 9.00
C GLU A 52 7.93 -13.84 8.85
N ARG A 53 7.34 -12.78 8.29
CA ARG A 53 5.89 -12.66 8.13
C ARG A 53 5.36 -13.45 6.94
N ARG A 54 4.11 -13.89 7.07
CA ARG A 54 3.35 -14.51 5.98
C ARG A 54 3.43 -13.65 4.71
N TRP A 55 3.51 -14.32 3.56
CA TRP A 55 3.52 -13.66 2.25
C TRP A 55 2.10 -13.19 1.89
N ASN A 56 1.74 -11.98 2.34
CA ASN A 56 0.48 -11.27 2.04
C ASN A 56 0.72 -9.75 2.06
N MET A 57 -0.31 -8.93 1.81
CA MET A 57 -0.18 -7.46 1.81
C MET A 57 0.31 -6.89 3.17
N TRP A 58 -0.17 -7.46 4.27
CA TRP A 58 0.07 -6.94 5.63
C TRP A 58 1.50 -7.14 6.15
N ARG A 59 2.33 -7.93 5.46
CA ARG A 59 3.76 -8.03 5.77
C ARG A 59 4.47 -6.68 5.74
N TYR A 60 3.98 -5.73 4.95
CA TYR A 60 4.53 -4.37 4.76
C TYR A 60 4.05 -3.35 5.81
N ARG A 61 3.62 -3.80 6.99
CA ARG A 61 3.07 -2.95 8.08
C ARG A 61 3.81 -1.65 8.32
N GLU A 62 5.14 -1.66 8.34
CA GLU A 62 5.97 -0.49 8.64
C GLU A 62 5.80 0.65 7.64
N TRP A 63 5.26 0.35 6.46
CA TRP A 63 4.97 1.29 5.37
C TRP A 63 3.50 1.62 5.22
N LEU A 64 2.60 0.88 5.88
CA LEU A 64 1.17 1.11 5.78
C LEU A 64 0.73 2.15 6.82
N PRO A 65 -0.32 2.93 6.55
CA PRO A 65 -0.85 3.93 7.47
C PRO A 65 -1.70 3.25 8.56
N LEU A 66 -1.04 2.45 9.40
CA LEU A 66 -1.65 1.76 10.52
C LEU A 66 -1.16 2.37 11.83
N GLY A 67 -2.05 2.47 12.80
CA GLY A 67 -1.68 2.77 14.18
C GLY A 67 -0.76 1.70 14.76
N ALA A 68 0.03 2.04 15.79
CA ALA A 68 1.02 1.12 16.38
C ALA A 68 0.43 -0.24 16.80
N ASP A 69 -0.76 -0.20 17.41
CA ASP A 69 -1.49 -1.37 17.91
C ASP A 69 -2.66 -1.79 17.02
N GLU A 70 -2.80 -1.18 15.84
CA GLU A 70 -3.90 -1.46 14.93
C GLU A 70 -3.70 -2.80 14.22
N ALA A 71 -4.63 -3.74 14.43
CA ALA A 71 -4.64 -5.02 13.73
C ALA A 71 -5.52 -4.93 12.48
N PRO A 72 -5.02 -5.34 11.31
CA PRO A 72 -5.81 -5.29 10.09
C PRO A 72 -6.93 -6.35 10.10
N VAL A 73 -8.10 -5.95 9.63
CA VAL A 73 -9.15 -6.88 9.23
C VAL A 73 -8.75 -7.44 7.86
N THR A 74 -8.58 -8.75 7.75
CA THR A 74 -7.97 -9.36 6.56
C THR A 74 -8.58 -10.71 6.21
N LEU A 75 -8.61 -11.01 4.91
CA LEU A 75 -8.88 -12.34 4.36
C LEU A 75 -7.60 -13.05 3.90
N GLY A 76 -6.43 -12.45 4.15
CA GLY A 76 -5.13 -12.93 3.67
C GLY A 76 -4.73 -12.39 2.30
N GLU A 77 -5.32 -11.27 1.86
CA GLU A 77 -5.17 -10.67 0.54
C GLU A 77 -3.75 -10.14 0.23
N GLY A 78 -3.53 -9.86 -1.05
CA GLY A 78 -2.24 -9.52 -1.62
C GLY A 78 -1.45 -10.76 -1.99
N ALA A 79 -0.14 -10.61 -2.23
CA ALA A 79 0.72 -11.71 -2.65
C ALA A 79 0.24 -12.48 -3.91
N THR A 80 -0.59 -11.83 -4.72
CA THR A 80 -1.19 -12.37 -5.92
C THR A 80 -0.13 -12.74 -6.98
N PRO A 81 -0.38 -13.72 -7.86
CA PRO A 81 0.62 -14.20 -8.79
C PRO A 81 1.12 -13.12 -9.78
N LEU A 82 2.40 -13.19 -10.11
CA LEU A 82 2.97 -12.50 -11.27
C LEU A 82 3.24 -13.57 -12.34
N LEU A 83 2.42 -13.58 -13.41
CA LEU A 83 2.37 -14.64 -14.41
C LEU A 83 3.21 -14.26 -15.64
N PRO A 84 4.17 -15.10 -16.06
CA PRO A 84 4.90 -14.86 -17.30
C PRO A 84 3.98 -15.11 -18.52
N THR A 85 4.01 -14.23 -19.52
CA THR A 85 3.10 -14.28 -20.68
C THR A 85 3.84 -14.35 -22.02
N ALA A 86 4.75 -15.32 -22.16
CA ALA A 86 5.64 -15.44 -23.32
C ALA A 86 4.92 -15.42 -24.70
N ARG A 87 3.75 -16.07 -24.83
CA ARG A 87 2.98 -16.08 -26.09
C ARG A 87 2.47 -14.69 -26.48
N LEU A 88 1.99 -13.95 -25.49
CA LEU A 88 1.52 -12.58 -25.68
C LEU A 88 2.70 -11.65 -25.94
N GLY A 89 3.80 -11.84 -25.22
CA GLY A 89 5.05 -11.11 -25.44
C GLY A 89 5.55 -11.27 -26.88
N ALA A 90 5.67 -12.50 -27.38
CA ALA A 90 6.10 -12.78 -28.74
C ALA A 90 5.22 -12.13 -29.80
N ARG A 91 3.89 -12.12 -29.61
CA ARG A 91 2.94 -11.48 -30.53
C ARG A 91 3.20 -9.97 -30.69
N TYR A 92 3.69 -9.30 -29.65
CA TYR A 92 3.92 -7.85 -29.63
C TYR A 92 5.41 -7.46 -29.59
N GLY A 93 6.33 -8.41 -29.79
CA GLY A 93 7.78 -8.14 -29.75
C GLY A 93 8.34 -7.81 -28.36
N LEU A 94 7.63 -8.18 -27.28
CA LEU A 94 8.05 -7.96 -25.90
C LEU A 94 8.76 -9.21 -25.36
N ARG A 95 9.97 -9.02 -24.82
CA ARG A 95 10.81 -10.12 -24.30
C ARG A 95 10.50 -10.53 -22.86
N ASP A 96 9.96 -9.61 -22.07
CA ASP A 96 9.75 -9.80 -20.63
C ASP A 96 8.38 -9.24 -20.21
N LEU A 97 7.32 -9.90 -20.69
CA LEU A 97 5.94 -9.49 -20.42
C LEU A 97 5.32 -10.37 -19.32
N TRP A 98 4.82 -9.70 -18.28
CA TRP A 98 4.18 -10.32 -17.13
C TRP A 98 2.79 -9.73 -16.90
N VAL A 99 1.91 -10.53 -16.31
CA VAL A 99 0.60 -10.11 -15.82
C VAL A 99 0.58 -10.24 -14.31
N LYS A 100 0.23 -9.17 -13.61
CA LYS A 100 -0.07 -9.20 -12.17
C LYS A 100 -1.55 -9.53 -11.99
N ASP A 101 -1.85 -10.75 -11.58
CA ASP A 101 -3.22 -11.28 -11.52
C ASP A 101 -3.88 -10.99 -10.16
N GLU A 102 -4.38 -9.77 -9.99
CA GLU A 102 -5.03 -9.31 -8.74
C GLU A 102 -6.44 -9.90 -8.51
N GLY A 103 -6.95 -10.73 -9.43
CA GLY A 103 -8.28 -11.35 -9.33
C GLY A 103 -8.32 -12.68 -8.59
N LYS A 104 -7.18 -13.19 -8.12
CA LYS A 104 -7.04 -14.46 -7.40
C LYS A 104 -7.01 -14.32 -5.90
#